data_AF-X8DSX0-F1
#
_entry.id   AF-X8DSX0-F1
#
_cell.length_a   1.000
_cell.length_b   1.000
_cell.length_c   1.000
_cell.angle_alpha   90.00
_cell.angle_beta   90.00
_cell.angle_gamma   90.00
#
_symmetry.space_group_name_H-M   'P 1'
#
loop_
_entity.id
_entity.type
_entity.pdbx_description
1 polymer ?
#
loop_
_entity_poly.entity_id
_entity_poly.type
_entity_poly.pdbx_seq_one_letter_code
_entity_poly.pdbx_strand_id
1 'polypeptide(L)'
;MKINVPITAAVAAAAAAAGLALMPTAGADTTLGQQGRLTNGDVVQAWTISDLKVSTDQLPYQPKGTLWEATATDEAIQGSVIPIVANFNAKANDGETYRVLYGVASAQGVNPGTLSQGEKTTGKIYFDVTGANPETVTYTSGDEDLLTWKAAPAAAPAQRSGGSTQSHGSTPAPATSTAPTTATRRPPRFPPAARAPRCPPAARAPRWTRRRPRPPQRRPWRR
;
A
#
# COMPACT_ATOMS: atom_id res chain seq x y z
N MET A 1 -13.86 -52.48 -40.93
CA MET A 1 -14.84 -51.98 -39.95
C MET A 1 -14.21 -52.03 -38.55
N LYS A 2 -14.29 -50.89 -37.85
CA LYS A 2 -14.22 -50.64 -36.39
C LYS A 2 -12.98 -51.09 -35.56
N ILE A 3 -12.33 -50.07 -35.01
CA ILE A 3 -11.29 -50.08 -33.97
C ILE A 3 -11.94 -50.30 -32.61
N ASN A 4 -11.40 -51.23 -31.81
CA ASN A 4 -11.77 -51.44 -30.41
C ASN A 4 -10.60 -51.02 -29.51
N VAL A 5 -10.80 -50.00 -28.69
CA VAL A 5 -9.87 -49.59 -27.62
C VAL A 5 -10.51 -49.91 -26.27
N PRO A 6 -9.88 -50.75 -25.42
CA PRO A 6 -10.16 -50.75 -24.00
C PRO A 6 -9.13 -49.89 -23.25
N ILE A 7 -9.60 -48.78 -22.69
CA ILE A 7 -8.85 -47.95 -21.74
C ILE A 7 -8.72 -48.75 -20.44
N THR A 8 -7.49 -49.10 -20.08
CA THR A 8 -7.16 -49.55 -18.73
C THR A 8 -5.88 -48.82 -18.32
N ALA A 9 -6.00 -47.83 -17.45
CA ALA A 9 -4.85 -47.20 -16.80
C ALA A 9 -4.99 -47.44 -15.30
N ALA A 10 -4.09 -48.27 -14.79
CA ALA A 10 -3.94 -48.60 -13.38
C ALA A 10 -3.41 -47.41 -12.57
N VAL A 11 -3.81 -47.37 -11.31
CA VAL A 11 -3.36 -46.41 -10.28
C VAL A 11 -2.18 -47.00 -9.51
N ALA A 12 -1.32 -46.10 -8.99
CA ALA A 12 -0.29 -46.23 -7.96
C ALA A 12 1.12 -46.67 -8.45
N ALA A 13 2.25 -46.14 -7.96
CA ALA A 13 2.54 -45.33 -6.77
C ALA A 13 3.84 -44.50 -6.95
N ALA A 14 4.06 -43.60 -6.00
CA ALA A 14 5.07 -42.55 -5.94
C ALA A 14 6.55 -42.97 -5.98
N ALA A 15 7.39 -42.04 -6.44
CA ALA A 15 8.76 -41.89 -5.94
C ALA A 15 9.11 -40.39 -5.88
N ALA A 16 9.51 -39.96 -4.68
CA ALA A 16 9.86 -38.60 -4.32
C ALA A 16 11.12 -38.10 -5.03
N ALA A 17 11.09 -36.88 -5.56
CA ALA A 17 12.22 -35.97 -5.66
C ALA A 17 11.74 -34.63 -6.22
N ALA A 18 11.38 -33.68 -5.37
CA ALA A 18 11.41 -32.26 -5.73
C ALA A 18 11.34 -31.41 -4.45
N GLY A 19 12.50 -31.09 -3.88
CA GLY A 19 12.65 -29.84 -3.15
C GLY A 19 12.54 -28.71 -4.17
N LEU A 20 11.33 -28.41 -4.62
CA LEU A 20 11.07 -27.22 -5.42
C LEU A 20 11.03 -26.06 -4.42
N ALA A 21 12.11 -25.30 -4.39
CA ALA A 21 12.02 -23.91 -3.97
C ALA A 21 10.84 -23.31 -4.72
N LEU A 22 9.80 -22.93 -3.97
CA LEU A 22 8.67 -22.15 -4.47
C LEU A 22 9.23 -20.75 -4.77
N MET A 23 9.87 -20.62 -5.93
CA MET A 23 10.33 -19.34 -6.43
C MET A 23 9.11 -18.63 -7.01
N PRO A 24 8.72 -17.48 -6.45
CA PRO A 24 7.70 -16.65 -7.08
C PRO A 24 8.27 -16.18 -8.43
N THR A 25 7.52 -16.33 -9.52
CA THR A 25 7.93 -15.77 -10.81
C THR A 25 8.10 -14.26 -10.66
N ALA A 26 9.30 -13.72 -10.90
CA ALA A 26 9.56 -12.28 -10.96
C ALA A 26 8.49 -11.60 -11.83
N GLY A 27 7.76 -10.66 -11.23
CA GLY A 27 6.51 -10.13 -11.74
C GLY A 27 6.62 -8.75 -12.39
N ALA A 28 5.60 -8.49 -13.21
CA ALA A 28 5.48 -7.36 -14.11
C ALA A 28 5.60 -5.98 -13.43
N ASP A 29 6.23 -5.04 -14.15
CA ASP A 29 6.12 -3.61 -13.84
C ASP A 29 4.65 -3.17 -13.88
N THR A 30 4.21 -2.57 -12.78
CA THR A 30 2.85 -2.09 -12.56
C THR A 30 2.89 -0.62 -12.16
N THR A 31 1.79 0.10 -12.36
CA THR A 31 1.68 1.50 -11.92
C THR A 31 1.16 1.58 -10.48
N LEU A 32 1.58 2.57 -9.69
CA LEU A 32 0.95 2.86 -8.40
C LEU A 32 -0.59 2.96 -8.56
N GLY A 33 -1.32 2.32 -7.64
CA GLY A 33 -2.77 2.18 -7.65
C GLY A 33 -3.28 0.96 -8.41
N GLN A 34 -2.43 0.28 -9.20
CA GLN A 34 -2.79 -0.96 -9.89
C GLN A 34 -2.40 -2.20 -9.07
N GLN A 35 -3.18 -3.26 -9.25
CA GLN A 35 -3.00 -4.51 -8.55
C GLN A 35 -1.88 -5.34 -9.21
N GLY A 36 -0.90 -5.78 -8.41
CA GLY A 36 0.11 -6.76 -8.78
C GLY A 36 -0.20 -8.12 -8.15
N ARG A 37 -0.05 -9.21 -8.91
CA ARG A 37 -0.44 -10.56 -8.47
C ARG A 37 0.77 -11.46 -8.27
N LEU A 38 0.80 -12.17 -7.14
CA LEU A 38 1.77 -13.19 -6.79
C LEU A 38 1.08 -14.55 -6.79
N THR A 39 1.72 -15.55 -7.39
CA THR A 39 1.23 -16.94 -7.38
C THR A 39 2.31 -17.83 -6.78
N ASN A 40 1.96 -18.59 -5.75
CA ASN A 40 2.87 -19.47 -5.04
C ASN A 40 2.21 -20.85 -4.86
N GLY A 41 2.40 -21.72 -5.86
CA GLY A 41 1.63 -22.97 -5.96
C GLY A 41 0.14 -22.70 -6.14
N ASP A 42 -0.69 -23.30 -5.28
CA ASP A 42 -2.16 -23.14 -5.30
C ASP A 42 -2.66 -21.88 -4.58
N VAL A 43 -1.76 -21.08 -4.02
CA VAL A 43 -2.07 -19.83 -3.33
C VAL A 43 -1.85 -18.65 -4.27
N VAL A 44 -2.83 -17.77 -4.38
CA VAL A 44 -2.76 -16.54 -5.17
C VAL A 44 -3.03 -15.36 -4.25
N GLN A 45 -2.06 -14.44 -4.20
CA GLN A 45 -2.12 -13.20 -3.44
C GLN A 45 -2.05 -12.02 -4.40
N ALA A 46 -2.64 -10.89 -4.03
CA ALA A 46 -2.42 -9.65 -4.76
C ALA A 46 -2.21 -8.47 -3.83
N TRP A 47 -1.29 -7.61 -4.25
CA TRP A 47 -0.99 -6.35 -3.57
C TRP A 47 -1.37 -5.17 -4.45
N THR A 48 -1.92 -4.13 -3.84
CA THR A 48 -2.08 -2.82 -4.47
C THR A 48 -1.36 -1.79 -3.63
N ILE A 49 -0.43 -1.05 -4.24
CA ILE A 49 0.31 0.02 -3.57
C ILE A 49 -0.06 1.36 -4.19
N SER A 50 -0.45 2.31 -3.35
CA SER A 50 -0.92 3.64 -3.76
C SER A 50 -0.39 4.72 -2.83
N ASP A 51 -0.59 5.99 -3.20
CA ASP A 51 -0.31 7.15 -2.34
C ASP A 51 1.14 7.22 -1.79
N LEU A 52 2.15 6.82 -2.56
CA LEU A 52 3.56 6.99 -2.16
C LEU A 52 3.87 8.49 -2.04
N LYS A 53 4.10 8.97 -0.81
CA LYS A 53 4.31 10.40 -0.52
C LYS A 53 5.03 10.61 0.80
N VAL A 54 5.45 11.85 1.05
CA VAL A 54 5.94 12.29 2.37
C VAL A 54 4.81 12.15 3.40
N SER A 55 5.11 11.51 4.52
CA SER A 55 4.16 11.31 5.61
C SER A 55 4.11 12.51 6.55
N THR A 56 2.93 12.76 7.11
CA THR A 56 2.71 13.70 8.22
C THR A 56 2.37 12.98 9.53
N ASP A 57 2.39 11.64 9.52
CA ASP A 57 2.03 10.84 10.68
C ASP A 57 3.13 10.88 11.74
N GLN A 58 2.72 10.73 13.00
CA GLN A 58 3.63 10.61 14.14
C GLN A 58 3.80 9.13 14.49
N LEU A 59 5.02 8.62 14.37
CA LEU A 59 5.38 7.26 14.75
C LEU A 59 6.34 7.27 15.95
N PRO A 60 6.37 6.21 16.77
CA PRO A 60 7.37 6.01 17.81
C PRO A 60 8.74 5.62 17.20
N TYR A 61 9.20 6.44 16.25
CA TYR A 61 10.41 6.27 15.47
C TYR A 61 10.93 7.66 15.11
N GLN A 62 12.25 7.84 15.18
CA GLN A 62 12.92 9.09 14.80
C GLN A 62 13.56 8.90 13.43
N PRO A 63 12.99 9.46 12.35
CA PRO A 63 13.56 9.37 11.01
C PRO A 63 14.94 10.01 10.96
N LYS A 64 15.88 9.36 10.25
CA LYS A 64 17.18 9.94 9.92
C LYS A 64 17.07 10.90 8.73
N GLY A 65 16.11 10.66 7.85
CA GLY A 65 15.78 11.52 6.71
C GLY A 65 14.34 11.99 6.78
N THR A 66 13.64 11.88 5.65
CA THR A 66 12.22 12.22 5.55
C THR A 66 11.38 10.96 5.70
N LEU A 67 10.36 11.00 6.55
CA LEU A 67 9.41 9.90 6.66
C LEU A 67 8.48 9.90 5.44
N TRP A 68 8.44 8.79 4.72
CA TRP A 68 7.50 8.55 3.62
C TRP A 68 6.49 7.48 4.02
N GLU A 69 5.32 7.54 3.39
CA GLU A 69 4.26 6.55 3.53
C GLU A 69 3.73 6.11 2.16
N ALA A 70 3.16 4.91 2.12
CA ALA A 70 2.30 4.45 1.04
C ALA A 70 1.12 3.66 1.63
N THR A 71 0.00 3.62 0.92
CA THR A 71 -1.14 2.76 1.25
C THR A 71 -0.95 1.42 0.57
N ALA A 72 -0.95 0.35 1.35
CA ALA A 72 -0.86 -1.02 0.87
C ALA A 72 -2.16 -1.78 1.17
N THR A 73 -2.71 -2.44 0.15
CA THR A 73 -3.83 -3.35 0.26
C THR A 73 -3.39 -4.74 -0.15
N ASP A 74 -3.59 -5.71 0.74
CA ASP A 74 -3.35 -7.14 0.47
C ASP A 74 -4.67 -7.87 0.30
N GLU A 75 -4.73 -8.80 -0.65
CA GLU A 75 -5.90 -9.61 -0.95
C GLU A 75 -5.53 -11.09 -1.13
N ALA A 76 -6.27 -11.96 -0.45
CA ALA A 76 -6.17 -13.41 -0.57
C ALA A 76 -7.05 -13.91 -1.72
N ILE A 77 -6.58 -13.88 -2.97
CA ILE A 77 -7.40 -14.26 -4.13
C ILE A 77 -7.75 -15.76 -4.10
N GLN A 78 -6.76 -16.62 -3.80
CA GLN A 78 -6.94 -18.06 -3.70
C GLN A 78 -6.13 -18.63 -2.54
N GLY A 79 -6.77 -19.44 -1.70
CA GLY A 79 -6.17 -19.94 -0.45
C GLY A 79 -6.06 -18.86 0.63
N SER A 80 -5.51 -19.23 1.77
CA SER A 80 -5.21 -18.29 2.87
C SER A 80 -3.81 -17.69 2.69
N VAL A 81 -3.67 -16.41 3.00
CA VAL A 81 -2.38 -15.69 2.91
C VAL A 81 -2.07 -14.98 4.23
N ILE A 82 -0.78 -14.76 4.49
CA ILE A 82 -0.32 -13.92 5.61
C ILE A 82 0.34 -12.68 4.98
N PRO A 83 -0.12 -11.46 5.29
CA PRO A 83 0.50 -10.25 4.76
C PRO A 83 1.95 -10.08 5.27
N ILE A 84 2.94 -10.11 4.37
CA ILE A 84 4.36 -9.95 4.73
C ILE A 84 4.85 -8.55 4.35
N VAL A 85 4.59 -7.58 5.23
CA VAL A 85 4.98 -6.17 5.00
C VAL A 85 6.50 -6.01 4.89
N ALA A 86 7.30 -6.85 5.55
CA ALA A 86 8.76 -6.77 5.57
C ALA A 86 9.43 -6.94 4.19
N ASN A 87 8.69 -7.41 3.18
CA ASN A 87 9.18 -7.59 1.82
C ASN A 87 9.10 -6.32 0.98
N PHE A 88 8.54 -5.23 1.50
CA PHE A 88 8.49 -3.96 0.77
C PHE A 88 9.79 -3.15 0.84
N ASN A 89 10.09 -2.48 -0.27
CA ASN A 89 11.11 -1.45 -0.38
C ASN A 89 10.55 -0.23 -1.13
N ALA A 90 11.04 0.95 -0.82
CA ALA A 90 10.90 2.12 -1.67
C ALA A 90 12.23 2.34 -2.43
N LYS A 91 12.18 2.65 -3.72
CA LYS A 91 13.36 2.89 -4.56
C LYS A 91 13.28 4.26 -5.24
N ALA A 92 14.39 4.98 -5.18
CA ALA A 92 14.60 6.21 -5.93
C ALA A 92 15.14 5.92 -7.34
N ASN A 93 15.01 6.89 -8.25
CA ASN A 93 15.41 6.73 -9.65
C ASN A 93 16.94 6.63 -9.84
N ASP A 94 17.73 7.05 -8.85
CA ASP A 94 19.19 6.88 -8.80
C ASP A 94 19.63 5.48 -8.31
N GLY A 95 18.67 4.62 -7.94
CA GLY A 95 18.91 3.25 -7.46
C GLY A 95 18.97 3.13 -5.94
N GLU A 96 18.88 4.22 -5.18
CA GLU A 96 18.86 4.13 -3.71
C GLU A 96 17.60 3.38 -3.24
N THR A 97 17.77 2.48 -2.26
CA THR A 97 16.71 1.60 -1.77
C THR A 97 16.51 1.80 -0.27
N TYR A 98 15.26 2.06 0.12
CA TYR A 98 14.84 2.28 1.50
C TYR A 98 13.99 1.11 1.98
N ARG A 99 14.43 0.44 3.05
CA ARG A 99 13.65 -0.65 3.66
C ARG A 99 12.41 -0.10 4.36
N VAL A 100 11.31 -0.83 4.22
CA VAL A 100 10.08 -0.56 4.97
C VAL A 100 10.31 -0.65 6.48
N LEU A 101 9.70 0.25 7.24
CA LEU A 101 9.77 0.31 8.70
C LEU A 101 8.78 -0.66 9.36
N TYR A 102 8.79 -1.94 8.96
CA TYR A 102 7.83 -2.95 9.42
C TYR A 102 7.89 -3.25 10.93
N GLY A 103 9.02 -2.99 11.58
CA GLY A 103 9.19 -3.17 13.03
C GLY A 103 8.67 -2.00 13.88
N VAL A 104 8.28 -0.88 13.25
CA VAL A 104 7.76 0.29 13.95
C VAL A 104 6.24 0.13 14.10
N ALA A 105 5.77 0.16 15.35
CA ALA A 105 4.34 0.06 15.62
C ALA A 105 3.58 1.26 15.05
N SER A 106 2.56 0.99 14.23
CA SER A 106 1.60 2.00 13.75
C SER A 106 0.18 1.44 13.85
N ALA A 107 -0.73 2.24 14.42
CA ALA A 107 -2.15 1.91 14.46
C ALA A 107 -2.83 1.98 13.07
N GLN A 108 -2.15 2.59 12.09
CA GLN A 108 -2.60 2.66 10.70
C GLN A 108 -1.93 1.58 9.84
N GLY A 109 -1.05 0.76 10.41
CA GLY A 109 -0.32 -0.27 9.68
C GLY A 109 -1.21 -1.37 9.12
N VAL A 110 -0.72 -2.06 8.10
CA VAL A 110 -1.36 -3.26 7.57
C VAL A 110 -1.45 -4.33 8.67
N ASN A 111 -2.63 -4.90 8.90
CA ASN A 111 -2.81 -5.98 9.87
C ASN A 111 -2.06 -7.24 9.40
N PRO A 112 -1.12 -7.81 10.18
CA PRO A 112 -0.37 -9.00 9.80
C PRO A 112 -1.12 -10.32 10.03
N GLY A 113 -2.37 -10.28 10.48
CA GLY A 113 -3.20 -11.47 10.68
C GLY A 113 -3.47 -12.22 9.38
N THR A 114 -3.64 -13.54 9.48
CA THR A 114 -3.99 -14.39 8.34
C THR A 114 -5.30 -13.93 7.70
N LEU A 115 -5.28 -13.79 6.37
CA LEU A 115 -6.45 -13.58 5.54
C LEU A 115 -6.95 -14.93 5.02
N SER A 116 -8.23 -15.19 5.17
CA SER A 116 -8.93 -16.27 4.48
C SER A 116 -9.14 -15.89 3.02
N GLN A 117 -9.36 -16.87 2.14
CA GLN A 117 -9.65 -16.60 0.74
C GLN A 117 -10.81 -15.61 0.57
N GLY A 118 -10.63 -14.60 -0.26
CA GLY A 118 -11.54 -13.49 -0.51
C GLY A 118 -11.44 -12.34 0.49
N GLU A 119 -10.69 -12.50 1.59
CA GLU A 119 -10.44 -11.41 2.53
C GLU A 119 -9.32 -10.49 2.06
N LYS A 120 -9.37 -9.25 2.56
CA LYS A 120 -8.37 -8.22 2.30
C LYS A 120 -8.07 -7.43 3.57
N THR A 121 -6.86 -6.91 3.65
CA THR A 121 -6.46 -5.93 4.66
C THR A 121 -5.85 -4.71 3.98
N THR A 122 -6.00 -3.53 4.59
CA THR A 122 -5.40 -2.31 4.08
C THR A 122 -4.76 -1.54 5.23
N GLY A 123 -3.65 -0.88 4.94
CA GLY A 123 -2.97 -0.04 5.91
C GLY A 123 -1.80 0.72 5.29
N LYS A 124 -1.17 1.56 6.10
CA LYS A 124 0.01 2.32 5.74
C LYS A 124 1.28 1.49 5.94
N ILE A 125 2.21 1.66 5.02
CA ILE A 125 3.60 1.23 5.16
C ILE A 125 4.49 2.48 5.12
N TYR A 126 5.58 2.48 5.87
CA TYR A 126 6.43 3.66 6.05
C TYR A 126 7.88 3.38 5.66
N PHE A 127 8.58 4.42 5.22
CA PHE A 127 9.99 4.37 4.82
C PHE A 127 10.74 5.57 5.41
N ASP A 128 11.97 5.35 5.85
CA ASP A 128 12.89 6.45 6.21
C ASP A 128 13.78 6.76 5.00
N VAL A 129 13.48 7.86 4.30
CA VAL A 129 14.15 8.24 3.05
C VAL A 129 15.28 9.21 3.37
N THR A 130 16.51 8.72 3.28
CA THR A 130 17.73 9.46 3.63
C THR A 130 18.42 10.14 2.44
N GLY A 131 17.94 9.91 1.22
CA GLY A 131 18.52 10.41 -0.02
C GLY A 131 17.46 10.93 -0.98
N ALA A 132 17.53 10.52 -2.25
CA ALA A 132 16.58 10.92 -3.28
C ALA A 132 15.16 10.43 -3.01
N ASN A 133 14.17 11.16 -3.55
CA ASN A 133 12.77 10.81 -3.38
C ASN A 133 12.46 9.47 -4.08
N PRO A 134 11.78 8.53 -3.40
CA PRO A 134 11.37 7.30 -4.05
C PRO A 134 10.21 7.53 -5.02
N GLU A 135 10.27 6.87 -6.17
CA GLU A 135 9.21 6.86 -7.19
C GLU A 135 8.65 5.46 -7.43
N THR A 136 9.30 4.45 -6.83
CA THR A 136 9.01 3.05 -7.01
C THR A 136 8.83 2.37 -5.66
N VAL A 137 7.87 1.46 -5.55
CA VAL A 137 7.78 0.49 -4.45
C VAL A 137 8.00 -0.90 -5.03
N THR A 138 8.84 -1.72 -4.40
CA THR A 138 9.01 -3.13 -4.79
C THR A 138 8.61 -4.06 -3.67
N TYR A 139 8.16 -5.26 -4.04
CA TYR A 139 7.97 -6.40 -3.14
C TYR A 139 8.94 -7.50 -3.54
N THR A 140 9.80 -7.96 -2.62
CA THR A 140 10.91 -8.88 -2.93
C THR A 140 10.81 -10.19 -2.16
N SER A 141 11.40 -11.26 -2.71
CA SER A 141 11.70 -12.51 -1.98
C SER A 141 13.02 -12.45 -1.18
N GLY A 142 13.77 -11.35 -1.29
CA GLY A 142 15.12 -11.19 -0.75
C GLY A 142 16.16 -11.12 -1.87
N ASP A 143 16.14 -12.08 -2.80
CA ASP A 143 17.10 -12.18 -3.90
C ASP A 143 16.62 -11.49 -5.19
N GLU A 144 15.31 -11.32 -5.37
CA GLU A 144 14.71 -10.74 -6.58
C GLU A 144 13.47 -9.88 -6.26
N ASP A 145 13.21 -8.88 -7.09
CA ASP A 145 11.95 -8.11 -7.03
C ASP A 145 10.84 -8.92 -7.71
N LEU A 146 9.79 -9.23 -6.95
CA LEU A 146 8.64 -10.02 -7.41
C LEU A 146 7.53 -9.14 -7.97
N LEU A 147 7.36 -7.94 -7.45
CA LEU A 147 6.42 -6.94 -7.97
C LEU A 147 7.04 -5.56 -7.86
N THR A 148 6.78 -4.71 -8.84
CA THR A 148 7.28 -3.35 -8.90
C THR A 148 6.15 -2.40 -9.25
N TRP A 149 5.87 -1.42 -8.39
CA TRP A 149 4.91 -0.34 -8.63
C TRP A 149 5.64 0.97 -8.84
N LYS A 150 5.55 1.53 -10.04
CA LYS A 150 6.14 2.83 -10.41
C LYS A 150 5.07 3.92 -10.41
N ALA A 151 5.43 5.12 -9.98
CA ALA A 151 4.59 6.28 -10.23
C ALA A 151 4.27 6.39 -11.73
N ALA A 152 3.01 6.68 -12.05
CA ALA A 152 2.66 6.96 -13.43
C ALA A 152 3.52 8.14 -13.89
N PRO A 153 4.08 8.10 -15.13
CA PRO A 153 4.68 9.30 -15.70
C PRO A 153 3.65 10.42 -15.58
N ALA A 154 4.04 11.56 -15.00
CA ALA A 154 3.16 12.71 -14.91
C ALA A 154 2.63 12.98 -16.33
N ALA A 155 1.31 12.90 -16.52
CA ALA A 155 0.71 13.16 -17.82
C ALA A 155 1.20 14.55 -18.26
N ALA A 156 1.96 14.59 -19.35
CA ALA A 156 2.49 15.85 -19.86
C ALA A 156 1.32 16.83 -20.01
N PRO A 157 1.45 18.09 -19.56
CA PRO A 157 0.39 19.07 -19.74
C PRO A 157 0.06 19.11 -21.22
N ALA A 158 -1.20 18.83 -21.57
CA ALA A 158 -1.65 18.84 -22.95
C ALA A 158 -1.18 20.14 -23.59
N GLN A 159 -0.23 20.04 -24.54
CA GLN A 159 0.16 21.19 -25.34
C GLN A 159 -1.09 21.64 -26.07
N ARG A 160 -1.71 22.72 -25.58
CA ARG A 160 -2.67 23.50 -26.34
C ARG A 160 -1.96 23.84 -27.64
N SER A 161 -2.33 23.19 -28.73
CA SER A 161 -1.86 23.54 -30.07
C SER A 161 -2.32 24.96 -30.34
N GLY A 162 -1.49 25.93 -29.96
CA GLY A 162 -1.60 27.31 -30.36
C GLY A 162 -1.15 27.40 -31.80
N GLY A 163 -2.10 27.29 -32.73
CA GLY A 163 -1.85 27.63 -34.13
C GLY A 163 -1.53 29.11 -34.24
N SER A 164 -0.27 29.43 -34.54
CA SER A 164 0.21 30.78 -34.81
C SER A 164 -0.15 31.21 -36.25
N THR A 165 -0.95 32.27 -36.31
CA THR A 165 -0.87 33.41 -37.26
C THR A 165 -0.47 33.15 -38.73
N GLN A 166 -1.44 33.32 -39.63
CA GLN A 166 -1.19 33.97 -40.92
C GLN A 166 -1.98 35.28 -40.98
N SER A 167 -1.23 36.36 -41.15
CA SER A 167 -1.70 37.73 -41.31
C SER A 167 -2.02 37.97 -42.79
N HIS A 168 -3.29 38.18 -43.14
CA HIS A 168 -3.66 38.94 -44.33
C HIS A 168 -4.83 39.85 -43.98
N GLY A 169 -4.63 41.14 -44.24
CA GLY A 169 -5.47 42.22 -43.75
C GLY A 169 -6.78 42.37 -44.50
N SER A 170 -7.75 42.96 -43.80
CA SER A 170 -8.70 43.98 -44.28
C SER A 170 -9.48 44.51 -43.07
N THR A 171 -9.40 45.80 -42.80
CA THR A 171 -10.42 46.58 -42.06
C THR A 171 -11.37 47.19 -43.11
N PRO A 172 -12.59 47.71 -42.81
CA PRO A 172 -13.09 48.15 -41.49
C PRO A 172 -14.58 47.83 -41.16
N ALA A 173 -14.97 48.01 -39.89
CA ALA A 173 -16.09 48.86 -39.45
C ALA A 173 -16.40 48.65 -37.93
N PRO A 174 -16.81 49.69 -37.18
CA PRO A 174 -17.00 49.62 -35.75
C PRO A 174 -18.43 49.16 -35.38
N ALA A 175 -18.55 48.27 -34.40
CA ALA A 175 -19.80 48.03 -33.71
C ALA A 175 -19.58 48.14 -32.20
N THR A 176 -20.29 49.11 -31.64
CA THR A 176 -20.44 49.44 -30.23
C THR A 176 -20.96 48.28 -29.37
N SER A 177 -20.43 48.24 -28.14
CA SER A 177 -21.13 47.88 -26.90
C SER A 177 -21.69 46.45 -26.75
N THR A 178 -21.06 45.65 -25.89
CA THR A 178 -21.59 45.38 -24.53
C THR A 178 -20.62 44.48 -23.77
N ALA A 179 -20.16 44.96 -22.62
CA ALA A 179 -19.44 44.14 -21.64
C ALA A 179 -20.45 43.22 -20.91
N PRO A 180 -20.22 41.90 -20.84
CA PRO A 180 -20.82 41.12 -19.78
C PRO A 180 -19.96 41.27 -18.52
N THR A 181 -20.56 41.99 -17.59
CA THR A 181 -20.26 42.17 -16.18
C THR A 181 -19.63 40.94 -15.53
N THR A 182 -18.61 41.21 -14.72
CA THR A 182 -18.03 40.36 -13.69
C THR A 182 -19.14 39.75 -12.82
N ALA A 183 -19.50 38.48 -13.07
CA ALA A 183 -20.28 37.71 -12.11
C ALA A 183 -19.31 37.13 -11.08
N THR A 184 -18.99 37.93 -10.06
CA THR A 184 -18.42 37.48 -8.80
C THR A 184 -19.26 36.31 -8.27
N ARG A 185 -18.75 35.09 -8.45
CA ARG A 185 -19.35 33.89 -7.87
C ARG A 185 -19.16 33.94 -6.36
N ARG A 186 -20.20 34.44 -5.71
CA ARG A 186 -20.45 34.43 -4.26
C ARG A 186 -20.03 33.06 -3.66
N PRO A 187 -19.19 33.02 -2.61
CA PRO A 187 -18.95 31.79 -1.89
C PRO A 187 -20.25 31.31 -1.20
N PRO A 188 -20.51 30.00 -1.13
CA PRO A 188 -21.64 29.48 -0.37
C PRO A 188 -21.50 29.89 1.10
N ARG A 189 -22.59 30.44 1.62
CA ARG A 189 -22.76 30.89 3.00
C ARG A 189 -22.68 29.65 3.91
N PHE A 190 -21.64 29.58 4.74
CA PHE A 190 -21.56 28.59 5.82
C PHE A 190 -22.75 28.78 6.77
N PRO A 191 -23.52 27.73 7.10
CA PRO A 191 -24.44 27.80 8.23
C PRO A 191 -23.64 27.92 9.54
N PRO A 192 -24.14 28.67 10.54
CA PRO A 192 -23.45 28.89 11.80
C PRO A 192 -23.27 27.59 12.58
N ALA A 193 -22.10 27.49 13.22
CA ALA A 193 -21.69 26.40 14.11
C ALA A 193 -22.77 26.07 15.14
N ALA A 194 -23.30 24.85 15.07
CA ALA A 194 -24.06 24.27 16.15
C ALA A 194 -23.09 23.88 17.27
N ARG A 195 -23.29 24.53 18.43
CA ARG A 195 -22.66 24.30 19.73
C ARG A 195 -22.33 22.83 20.00
N ALA A 196 -21.10 22.61 20.44
CA ALA A 196 -20.65 21.40 21.13
C ALA A 196 -21.51 21.09 22.38
N PRO A 197 -21.93 19.83 22.57
CA PRO A 197 -22.28 19.32 23.89
C PRO A 197 -21.00 19.07 24.69
N ARG A 198 -21.02 19.57 25.93
CA ARG A 198 -19.95 19.45 26.93
C ARG A 198 -19.66 17.98 27.26
N CYS A 199 -18.39 17.69 27.55
CA CYS A 199 -17.94 16.46 28.20
C CYS A 199 -18.82 16.10 29.42
N PRO A 200 -19.23 14.83 29.58
CA PRO A 200 -19.45 14.25 30.88
C PRO A 200 -18.10 13.90 31.54
N PRO A 201 -17.97 14.01 32.88
CA PRO A 201 -16.74 13.72 33.60
C PRO A 201 -16.35 12.23 33.54
N ALA A 202 -15.05 12.00 33.59
CA ALA A 202 -14.40 10.70 33.62
C ALA A 202 -15.00 9.77 34.69
N ALA A 203 -15.49 8.61 34.26
CA ALA A 203 -15.79 7.50 35.15
C ALA A 203 -14.46 6.88 35.63
N ARG A 204 -14.32 6.80 36.95
CA ARG A 204 -13.21 6.18 37.68
C ARG A 204 -12.88 4.78 37.14
N ALA A 205 -11.61 4.56 36.82
CA ALA A 205 -11.06 3.23 36.56
C ALA A 205 -11.23 2.32 37.80
N PRO A 206 -11.56 1.02 37.63
CA PRO A 206 -11.45 0.05 38.71
C PRO A 206 -9.98 -0.12 39.07
N ARG A 207 -9.68 0.02 40.36
CA ARG A 207 -8.38 -0.26 40.96
C ARG A 207 -8.03 -1.73 40.72
N TRP A 208 -7.17 -2.02 39.75
CA TRP A 208 -6.48 -3.30 39.69
C TRP A 208 -5.51 -3.35 40.88
N THR A 209 -5.95 -4.02 41.94
CA THR A 209 -5.08 -4.43 43.05
C THR A 209 -3.92 -5.22 42.49
N ARG A 210 -2.74 -4.59 42.49
CA ARG A 210 -1.45 -5.20 42.19
C ARG A 210 -1.20 -6.29 43.24
N ARG A 211 -1.63 -7.52 42.97
CA ARG A 211 -1.18 -8.71 43.72
C ARG A 211 0.34 -8.79 43.53
N ARG A 212 1.08 -8.44 44.58
CA ARG A 212 2.52 -8.69 44.65
C ARG A 212 2.75 -10.20 44.50
N PRO A 213 3.72 -10.65 43.67
CA PRO A 213 4.13 -12.04 43.67
C PRO A 213 4.65 -12.42 45.07
N ARG A 214 4.15 -13.53 45.62
CA ARG A 214 4.74 -14.14 46.83
C ARG A 214 6.20 -14.52 46.52
N PRO A 215 7.17 -14.20 47.38
CA PRO A 215 8.52 -14.72 47.23
C PRO A 215 8.52 -16.25 47.42
N PRO A 216 9.40 -16.99 46.72
CA PRO A 216 9.48 -18.44 46.86
C PRO A 216 9.93 -18.82 48.27
N GLN A 217 9.14 -19.68 48.92
CA GLN A 217 9.52 -20.32 50.18
C GLN A 217 10.73 -21.22 49.94
N ARG A 218 11.88 -20.85 50.52
CA ARG A 218 13.06 -21.71 50.60
C ARG A 218 12.71 -22.89 51.51
N ARG A 219 12.65 -24.10 50.93
CA ARG A 219 12.61 -25.34 51.70
C ARG A 219 13.97 -25.53 52.39
N PRO A 220 14.01 -25.79 53.71
CA PRO A 220 15.25 -26.19 54.36
C PRO A 220 15.55 -27.65 53.98
N TRP A 221 16.71 -27.89 53.39
CA TRP A 221 17.28 -29.23 53.32
C TRP A 221 17.60 -29.67 54.75
N ARG A 222 17.05 -30.82 55.15
CA ARG A 222 17.43 -31.51 56.39
C ARG A 222 18.83 -32.09 56.22
N ARG A 223 19.55 -32.10 57.35
CA ARG A 223 20.89 -32.67 57.58
C ARG A 223 21.12 -34.00 56.90
#